data_AF-A0A2H9NRB6-F1
#
_entry.id   AF-A0A2H9NRB6-F1
#
_cell.length_a   1.000
_cell.length_b   1.000
_cell.length_c   1.000
_cell.angle_alpha   90.00
_cell.angle_beta   90.00
_cell.angle_gamma   90.00
#
_symmetry.space_group_name_H-M   'P 1'
#
loop_
_entity.id
_entity.type
_entity.pdbx_description
1 polymer ?
#
loop_
_entity_poly.entity_id
_entity_poly.type
_entity_poly.pdbx_seq_one_letter_code
_entity_poly.pdbx_strand_id
1 'polypeptide(L)'
;MLKKKLLVVALAASFAASAAAEDLTFSSNVAITSDYLFRGISQTGTNPALQGGFDAAHASGLYAGVWGSNISWLSDAGVATRAS
;
A
#
# COMPACT_ATOMS: atom_id res chain seq x y z
N MET A 1 -15.92 -9.18 -18.28
CA MET A 1 -16.88 -9.56 -17.22
C MET A 1 -16.22 -10.11 -15.95
N LEU A 2 -15.01 -10.68 -16.02
CA LEU A 2 -14.26 -11.18 -14.85
C LEU A 2 -13.78 -10.06 -13.89
N LYS A 3 -13.36 -8.91 -14.44
CA LYS A 3 -12.91 -7.73 -13.64
C LYS A 3 -13.98 -7.18 -12.70
N LYS A 4 -15.25 -7.12 -13.15
CA LYS A 4 -16.38 -6.67 -12.33
C LYS A 4 -16.70 -7.65 -11.19
N LYS A 5 -16.54 -8.97 -11.44
CA LYS A 5 -16.72 -10.01 -10.41
C LYS A 5 -15.60 -10.00 -9.38
N LEU A 6 -14.35 -9.75 -9.79
CA LEU A 6 -13.23 -9.54 -8.84
C LEU A 6 -13.46 -8.34 -7.93
N LEU A 7 -13.97 -7.22 -8.47
CA LEU A 7 -14.25 -6.03 -7.68
C LEU A 7 -15.34 -6.30 -6.61
N VAL A 8 -16.38 -7.06 -6.96
CA VAL A 8 -17.46 -7.42 -6.04
C VAL A 8 -17.00 -8.41 -4.96
N VAL A 9 -16.12 -9.36 -5.30
CA VAL A 9 -15.52 -10.28 -4.32
C VAL A 9 -14.59 -9.55 -3.36
N ALA A 10 -13.79 -8.61 -3.86
CA ALA A 10 -12.92 -7.78 -3.02
C ALA A 10 -13.73 -6.90 -2.04
N LEU A 11 -14.86 -6.34 -2.50
CA LEU A 11 -15.74 -5.52 -1.67
C LEU A 11 -16.54 -6.34 -0.64
N ALA A 12 -16.89 -7.59 -0.95
CA ALA A 12 -17.55 -8.49 -0.01
C ALA A 12 -16.59 -9.00 1.08
N ALA A 13 -15.32 -9.22 0.74
CA ALA A 13 -14.28 -9.64 1.69
C ALA A 13 -13.96 -8.56 2.74
N SER A 14 -14.04 -7.28 2.37
CA SER A 14 -13.80 -6.17 3.31
C SER A 14 -14.92 -5.99 4.34
N PHE A 15 -16.13 -6.49 4.10
CA PHE A 15 -17.23 -6.44 5.07
C PHE A 15 -17.25 -7.62 6.05
N ALA A 16 -16.69 -8.78 5.66
CA ALA A 16 -16.66 -9.98 6.50
C ALA A 16 -15.52 -9.99 7.54
N ALA A 17 -14.50 -9.16 7.36
CA ALA A 17 -13.36 -9.05 8.28
C ALA A 17 -13.72 -8.45 9.66
N SER A 18 -14.91 -7.85 9.80
CA SER A 18 -15.34 -7.17 11.03
C SER A 18 -15.74 -8.11 12.17
N ALA A 19 -15.93 -9.41 11.93
CA ALA A 19 -16.53 -10.34 12.91
C ALA A 19 -15.51 -11.24 13.65
N ALA A 20 -14.21 -11.18 13.30
CA ALA A 20 -13.16 -12.04 13.86
C ALA A 20 -12.06 -11.27 14.62
N ALA A 21 -12.29 -9.99 14.92
CA ALA A 21 -11.24 -9.01 15.21
C ALA A 21 -11.15 -8.57 16.69
N GLU A 22 -11.60 -9.38 17.66
CA GLU A 22 -11.50 -8.98 19.09
C GLU A 22 -10.04 -8.74 19.51
N ASP A 23 -9.09 -9.49 18.94
CA ASP A 23 -7.67 -9.35 19.25
C ASP A 23 -6.83 -8.69 18.15
N LEU A 24 -7.35 -8.50 16.93
CA LEU A 24 -6.54 -8.10 15.77
C LEU A 24 -7.16 -6.90 15.05
N THR A 25 -6.56 -5.72 15.25
CA THR A 25 -6.98 -4.44 14.67
C THR A 25 -6.23 -4.17 13.38
N PHE A 26 -6.96 -3.77 12.32
CA PHE A 26 -6.36 -3.35 11.05
C PHE A 26 -6.48 -1.85 10.86
N SER A 27 -5.43 -1.21 10.34
CA SER A 27 -5.44 0.18 9.90
C SER A 27 -4.84 0.32 8.51
N SER A 28 -5.21 1.40 7.80
CA SER A 28 -4.69 1.69 6.47
C SER A 28 -4.56 3.18 6.25
N ASN A 29 -3.66 3.58 5.36
CA ASN A 29 -3.44 4.97 4.98
C ASN A 29 -3.17 5.10 3.49
N VAL A 30 -3.55 6.25 2.93
CA VAL A 30 -3.28 6.63 1.55
C VAL A 30 -2.99 8.13 1.46
N ALA A 31 -2.01 8.50 0.65
CA ALA A 31 -1.65 9.89 0.41
C ALA A 31 -1.29 10.11 -1.07
N ILE A 32 -1.64 11.29 -1.57
CA ILE A 32 -1.21 11.80 -2.86
C ILE A 32 -0.44 13.11 -2.60
N THR A 33 0.78 13.19 -3.10
CA THR A 33 1.65 14.37 -2.98
C THR A 33 2.23 14.74 -4.35
N SER A 34 2.67 15.99 -4.50
CA SER A 34 3.32 16.46 -5.72
C SER A 34 4.72 15.85 -5.93
N ASP A 35 5.43 15.55 -4.85
CA ASP A 35 6.75 14.90 -4.85
C ASP A 35 6.92 14.12 -3.53
N TYR A 36 7.64 13.01 -3.58
CA TYR A 36 8.06 12.27 -2.39
C TYR A 36 9.53 12.55 -2.09
N LEU A 37 9.79 13.37 -1.07
CA LEU A 37 11.14 13.69 -0.61
C LEU A 37 11.51 12.80 0.58
N PHE A 38 12.56 11.98 0.42
CA PHE A 38 13.19 11.27 1.53
C PHE A 38 14.51 11.97 1.88
N ARG A 39 14.59 12.53 3.10
CA ARG A 39 15.78 13.26 3.59
C ARG A 39 16.26 14.38 2.62
N GLY A 40 15.31 15.01 1.92
CA GLY A 40 15.59 16.08 0.95
C GLY A 40 15.89 15.61 -0.48
N ILE A 41 15.89 14.30 -0.75
CA ILE A 41 16.13 13.73 -2.09
C ILE A 41 14.79 13.25 -2.65
N SER A 42 14.47 13.62 -3.89
CA SER A 42 13.25 13.15 -4.56
C SER A 42 13.35 11.67 -4.90
N GLN A 43 12.35 10.92 -4.45
CA GLN A 43 12.19 9.50 -4.69
C GLN A 43 11.35 9.20 -5.93
N THR A 44 10.61 10.18 -6.46
CA THR A 44 9.75 10.07 -7.65
C THR A 44 10.26 10.89 -8.85
N GLY A 45 11.44 11.50 -8.75
CA GLY A 45 11.98 12.34 -9.82
C GLY A 45 11.13 13.59 -10.07
N THR A 46 10.63 14.21 -8.99
CA THR A 46 9.78 15.41 -9.00
C THR A 46 8.40 15.19 -9.65
N ASN A 47 7.98 13.93 -9.77
CA ASN A 47 6.65 13.55 -10.25
C ASN A 47 5.70 13.26 -9.08
N PRO A 48 4.36 13.33 -9.29
CA PRO A 48 3.37 12.99 -8.28
C PRO A 48 3.61 11.60 -7.67
N ALA A 49 3.49 11.53 -6.34
CA ALA A 49 3.62 10.29 -5.60
C ALA A 49 2.29 9.86 -4.97
N LEU A 50 1.92 8.61 -5.24
CA LEU A 50 0.90 7.85 -4.53
C LEU A 50 1.61 6.99 -3.48
N GLN A 51 1.17 7.12 -2.24
CA GLN A 51 1.76 6.45 -1.08
C GLN A 51 0.66 5.81 -0.25
N GLY A 52 0.99 4.71 0.43
CA GLY A 52 0.05 4.11 1.37
C GLY A 52 0.61 2.88 2.06
N GLY A 53 -0.18 2.38 3.00
CA GLY A 53 0.18 1.20 3.78
C GLY A 53 -1.02 0.55 4.46
N PHE A 54 -0.76 -0.65 4.95
CA PHE A 54 -1.67 -1.47 5.73
C PHE A 54 -0.94 -2.00 6.94
N ASP A 55 -1.55 -1.87 8.11
CA ASP A 55 -1.00 -2.33 9.38
C ASP A 55 -2.00 -3.25 10.07
N ALA A 56 -1.47 -4.22 10.80
CA ALA A 56 -2.21 -5.15 11.66
C ALA A 56 -1.58 -5.13 13.05
N ALA A 57 -2.38 -4.87 14.07
CA ALA A 57 -1.98 -4.83 15.47
C ALA A 57 -2.75 -5.88 16.26
N HIS A 58 -2.04 -6.69 17.05
CA HIS A 58 -2.62 -7.69 17.93
C HIS A 58 -2.69 -7.15 19.37
N ALA A 59 -3.72 -7.50 20.14
CA ALA A 59 -3.94 -7.08 21.53
C ALA A 59 -2.75 -7.41 22.46
N SER A 60 -1.94 -8.41 22.11
CA SER A 60 -0.65 -8.71 22.79
C SER A 60 0.41 -7.60 22.70
N GLY A 61 0.22 -6.60 21.83
CA GLY A 61 1.21 -5.55 21.52
C GLY A 61 2.07 -5.84 20.28
N LEU A 62 2.00 -7.04 19.69
CA LEU A 62 2.64 -7.34 18.41
C LEU A 62 1.95 -6.61 17.27
N TYR A 63 2.73 -6.10 16.31
CA TYR A 63 2.20 -5.47 15.11
C TYR A 63 3.07 -5.79 13.89
N ALA A 64 2.45 -5.79 12.71
CA ALA A 64 3.11 -5.96 11.43
C ALA A 64 2.40 -5.13 10.38
N GLY A 65 3.15 -4.60 9.42
CA GLY A 65 2.59 -3.74 8.38
C GLY A 65 3.43 -3.73 7.11
N VAL A 66 2.82 -3.24 6.05
CA VAL A 66 3.45 -3.02 4.74
C VAL A 66 3.21 -1.59 4.31
N TRP A 67 4.21 -0.99 3.67
CA TRP A 67 4.15 0.36 3.15
C TRP A 67 4.79 0.43 1.77
N GLY A 68 4.29 1.32 0.90
CA GLY A 68 4.85 1.52 -0.42
C GLY A 68 4.52 2.85 -1.09
N SER A 69 5.28 3.15 -2.13
CA SER A 69 5.12 4.31 -3.01
C SER A 69 5.63 4.02 -4.43
N ASN A 70 5.15 4.76 -5.44
CA ASN A 70 5.62 4.74 -6.82
C ASN A 70 6.97 5.45 -7.02
N ILE A 71 8.01 5.02 -6.31
CA ILE A 71 9.37 5.57 -6.44
C ILE A 71 9.98 5.28 -7.84
N SER A 72 10.80 6.19 -8.38
CA SER A 72 11.32 6.12 -9.75
C SER A 72 12.68 5.43 -9.88
N TRP A 73 13.51 5.45 -8.83
CA TRP A 73 14.90 4.98 -8.90
C TRP A 73 15.05 3.49 -9.29
N LEU A 74 14.03 2.65 -9.07
CA LEU A 74 13.99 1.25 -9.53
C LEU A 74 13.89 1.15 -11.06
N SER A 75 13.16 2.06 -11.69
CA SER A 75 13.05 2.19 -13.14
C SER A 75 14.35 2.75 -13.71
N ASP A 76 14.90 3.77 -13.05
CA ASP A 76 16.12 4.45 -13.47
C ASP A 76 17.35 3.54 -13.37
N ALA A 77 17.38 2.61 -12.40
CA ALA A 77 18.43 1.58 -12.26
C ALA A 77 18.28 0.39 -13.24
N GLY A 78 17.25 0.39 -14.12
CA GLY A 78 16.99 -0.71 -15.04
C GLY A 78 16.53 -2.02 -14.39
N VAL A 79 16.18 -1.98 -13.09
CA VAL A 79 15.70 -3.15 -12.33
C VAL A 79 14.23 -3.43 -12.68
N ALA A 80 13.41 -2.40 -12.87
CA ALA A 80 12.00 -2.56 -13.22
C ALA A 80 11.76 -2.99 -14.68
N THR A 81 12.67 -2.69 -15.61
CA THR A 81 12.54 -3.03 -17.05
C THR A 81 12.92 -4.48 -17.37
N ARG A 82 13.56 -5.21 -16.45
CA ARG A 82 14.01 -6.60 -16.68
C ARG A 82 13.01 -7.68 -16.24
N ALA A 83 11.81 -7.29 -15.84
CA ALA A 83 10.74 -8.19 -15.41
C ALA A 83 9.66 -8.44 -16.50
N SER A 84 9.96 -8.12 -17.76
CA SER A 84 9.08 -8.35 -18.91
C SER A 84 9.66 -9.36 -19.88
#